data_AF-A0A397EYD8-F1
#
_entry.id   AF-A0A397EYD8-F1
#
_cell.length_a   1.000
_cell.length_b   1.000
_cell.length_c   1.000
_cell.angle_alpha   90.00
_cell.angle_beta   90.00
_cell.angle_gamma   90.00
#
_symmetry.space_group_name_H-M   'P 1'
#
loop_
_entity.id
_entity.type
_entity.pdbx_description
1 polymer ?
#
loop_
_entity_poly.entity_id
_entity_poly.type
_entity_poly.pdbx_seq_one_letter_code
_entity_poly.pdbx_strand_id
1 'polypeptide(L)'
;LSSSPRDPNVKVRFRTSLHNTVCDVMTSLDGWEETDSDMDWDLHWADVGWVREYFDVMQPKLHEHQRLNHFKNHYELTRKDLLVKNLKRMKKQQAKSELSVPPADFWSLTFVLPMEYGMFLEEFKRFPGAMWIMKPIGKAQGKGIFLFEKLSQISDWKKDHTWKPDGLQVRRSFVN
;
A
#
# COMPACT_ATOMS: atom_id res chain seq x y z
N LEU A 1 -30.88 -8.25 -5.14
CA LEU A 1 -30.46 -8.39 -3.72
C LEU A 1 -31.46 -7.58 -2.89
N SER A 2 -32.44 -8.25 -2.30
CA SER A 2 -33.44 -7.62 -1.43
C SER A 2 -32.78 -7.36 -0.08
N SER A 3 -32.31 -6.14 0.17
CA SER A 3 -31.93 -5.71 1.51
C SER A 3 -33.20 -5.60 2.34
N SER A 4 -33.31 -6.37 3.42
CA SER A 4 -34.34 -6.13 4.44
C SER A 4 -34.35 -4.66 4.84
N PRO A 5 -35.51 -4.03 5.05
CA PRO A 5 -35.57 -2.65 5.52
C PRO A 5 -34.77 -2.53 6.82
N ARG A 6 -33.88 -1.55 6.87
CA ARG A 6 -33.08 -1.27 8.07
C ARG A 6 -34.03 -0.85 9.19
N ASP A 7 -33.79 -1.31 10.42
CA ASP A 7 -34.55 -0.85 11.58
C ASP A 7 -34.36 0.68 11.71
N PRO A 8 -35.45 1.47 11.61
CA PRO A 8 -35.39 2.92 11.65
C PRO A 8 -34.90 3.48 13.00
N ASN A 9 -34.84 2.65 14.05
CA ASN A 9 -34.33 3.06 15.37
C ASN A 9 -32.81 2.94 15.49
N VAL A 10 -32.13 2.29 14.53
CA VAL A 10 -30.68 2.11 14.57
C VAL A 10 -30.01 3.30 13.91
N LYS A 11 -29.53 4.23 14.73
CA LYS A 11 -28.64 5.31 14.29
C LYS A 11 -27.20 4.79 14.18
N VAL A 12 -26.50 5.22 13.14
CA VAL A 12 -25.06 4.97 12.95
C VAL A 12 -24.33 6.28 13.01
N ARG A 13 -23.38 6.40 13.92
CA ARG A 13 -22.49 7.55 14.01
C ARG A 13 -21.25 7.27 13.20
N PHE A 14 -20.97 8.11 12.21
CA PHE A 14 -19.77 7.99 11.41
C PHE A 14 -18.83 9.17 11.65
N ARG A 15 -17.53 8.91 11.56
CA ARG A 15 -16.48 9.93 11.63
C ARG A 15 -15.60 9.84 10.40
N THR A 16 -15.32 10.95 9.74
CA THR A 16 -14.31 11.01 8.69
C THR A 16 -13.63 12.38 8.63
N SER A 17 -12.33 12.42 8.33
CA SER A 17 -11.63 13.66 7.97
C SER A 17 -11.80 14.00 6.48
N LEU A 18 -12.38 13.09 5.69
CA LEU A 18 -12.46 13.15 4.24
C LEU A 18 -13.76 13.80 3.80
N HIS A 19 -13.71 15.11 3.55
CA HIS A 19 -14.83 15.88 2.99
C HIS A 19 -14.88 15.70 1.46
N ASN A 20 -15.24 14.50 1.04
CA ASN A 20 -15.35 14.09 -0.36
C ASN A 20 -16.55 13.13 -0.53
N THR A 21 -16.58 12.40 -1.65
CA THR A 21 -17.64 11.42 -1.96
C THR A 21 -17.93 10.43 -0.83
N VAL A 22 -16.95 10.10 0.03
CA VAL A 22 -17.20 9.25 1.21
C VAL A 22 -18.16 9.93 2.19
N CYS A 23 -17.88 11.19 2.56
CA CYS A 23 -18.74 11.98 3.42
C CYS A 23 -20.11 12.22 2.77
N ASP A 24 -20.15 12.54 1.47
CA ASP A 24 -21.41 12.72 0.73
C ASP A 24 -22.28 11.46 0.79
N VAL A 25 -21.68 10.29 0.54
CA VAL A 25 -22.39 9.00 0.59
C VAL A 25 -22.88 8.73 2.00
N MET A 26 -22.04 8.86 3.02
CA MET A 26 -22.43 8.59 4.41
C MET A 26 -23.55 9.51 4.89
N THR A 27 -23.49 10.80 4.53
CA THR A 27 -24.52 11.80 4.86
C THR A 27 -25.83 11.53 4.15
N SER A 28 -25.80 10.95 2.95
CA SER A 28 -27.00 10.60 2.19
C SER A 28 -27.75 9.36 2.72
N LEU A 29 -27.18 8.62 3.66
CA LEU A 29 -27.78 7.40 4.20
C LEU A 29 -28.73 7.73 5.36
N ASP A 30 -29.97 7.24 5.26
CA ASP A 30 -30.94 7.37 6.35
C ASP A 30 -30.42 6.75 7.66
N GLY A 31 -30.52 7.52 8.75
CA GLY A 31 -30.06 7.12 10.08
C GLY A 31 -28.55 7.22 10.30
N TRP A 32 -27.80 7.85 9.39
CA TRP A 32 -26.37 8.11 9.58
C TRP A 32 -26.15 9.55 10.02
N GLU A 33 -25.39 9.72 11.09
CA GLU A 33 -25.09 11.03 11.68
C GLU A 33 -23.57 11.18 11.78
N GLU A 34 -23.06 12.29 11.26
CA GLU A 34 -21.64 12.62 11.42
C GLU A 34 -21.36 13.00 12.88
N THR A 35 -20.19 12.62 13.39
CA THR A 35 -19.72 12.97 14.73
C THR A 35 -18.27 13.42 14.71
N ASP A 36 -18.00 14.50 15.45
CA ASP A 36 -16.64 14.99 15.71
C ASP A 36 -15.98 14.32 16.93
N SER A 37 -16.68 13.40 17.61
CA SER A 37 -16.15 12.72 18.79
C SER A 37 -14.96 11.83 18.42
N ASP A 38 -13.90 11.89 19.23
CA ASP A 38 -12.71 11.07 19.03
C ASP A 38 -12.96 9.57 19.26
N MET A 39 -13.94 9.24 20.10
CA MET A 39 -14.18 7.86 20.55
C MET A 39 -15.66 7.44 20.50
N ASP A 40 -16.60 8.36 20.31
CA ASP A 40 -18.04 8.06 20.27
C ASP A 40 -18.57 8.04 18.84
N TRP A 41 -18.19 6.98 18.12
CA TRP A 41 -18.54 6.70 16.73
C TRP A 41 -18.69 5.19 16.54
N ASP A 42 -19.49 4.77 15.57
CA ASP A 42 -19.69 3.36 15.20
C ASP A 42 -18.77 2.96 14.04
N LEU A 43 -18.59 3.86 13.07
CA LEU A 43 -17.68 3.70 11.94
C LEU A 43 -16.75 4.90 11.81
N HIS A 44 -15.44 4.67 11.84
CA HIS A 44 -14.45 5.68 11.48
C HIS A 44 -13.87 5.38 10.09
N TRP A 45 -14.18 6.22 9.11
CA TRP A 45 -13.52 6.20 7.81
C TRP A 45 -12.31 7.12 7.84
N ALA A 46 -11.18 6.54 8.23
CA ALA A 46 -9.91 7.24 8.36
C ALA A 46 -9.12 7.22 7.06
N ASP A 47 -8.26 8.24 6.88
CA ASP A 47 -7.24 8.22 5.84
C ASP A 47 -5.98 7.44 6.28
N VAL A 48 -5.14 7.07 5.31
CA VAL A 48 -3.93 6.28 5.56
C VAL A 48 -2.91 7.02 6.44
N GLY A 49 -2.88 8.35 6.41
CA GLY A 49 -2.02 9.16 7.28
C GLY A 49 -2.44 9.02 8.74
N TRP A 50 -3.72 9.26 9.03
CA TRP A 50 -4.30 9.07 10.35
C TRP A 50 -4.04 7.67 10.90
N VAL A 51 -4.26 6.63 10.09
CA VAL A 51 -4.04 5.23 10.50
C VAL A 51 -2.59 4.95 10.87
N ARG A 52 -1.62 5.53 10.14
CA ARG A 52 -0.19 5.33 10.43
C ARG A 52 0.23 5.97 11.76
N GLU A 53 -0.41 7.06 12.13
CA GLU A 53 -0.04 7.84 13.31
C GLU A 53 -0.78 7.36 14.57
N TYR A 54 -2.06 6.99 14.44
CA TYR A 54 -2.95 6.80 15.59
C TYR A 54 -3.46 5.36 15.80
N PHE A 55 -3.38 4.47 14.80
CA PHE A 55 -4.00 3.14 14.90
C PHE A 55 -3.46 2.33 16.08
N ASP A 56 -2.14 2.30 16.29
CA ASP A 56 -1.54 1.52 17.39
C ASP A 56 -1.94 2.04 18.79
N VAL A 57 -2.17 3.35 18.92
CA VAL A 57 -2.60 3.98 20.17
C VAL A 57 -4.10 3.80 20.40
N MET A 58 -4.90 3.80 19.33
CA MET A 58 -6.35 3.69 19.40
C MET A 58 -6.83 2.25 19.53
N GLN A 59 -6.17 1.29 18.86
CA GLN A 59 -6.62 -0.11 18.78
C GLN A 59 -6.99 -0.73 20.14
N PRO A 60 -6.20 -0.58 21.23
CA PRO A 60 -6.55 -1.16 22.52
C PRO A 60 -7.75 -0.50 23.20
N LYS A 61 -8.16 0.69 22.73
CA LYS A 61 -9.25 1.51 23.28
C LYS A 61 -10.56 1.34 22.50
N LEU A 62 -10.54 0.65 21.36
CA LEU A 62 -11.72 0.46 20.53
C LEU A 62 -12.74 -0.45 21.21
N HIS A 63 -14.01 -0.04 21.18
CA HIS A 63 -15.12 -0.87 21.60
C HIS A 63 -15.44 -1.95 20.55
N GLU A 64 -16.07 -3.05 20.98
CA GLU A 64 -16.38 -4.18 20.10
C GLU A 64 -17.28 -3.83 18.90
N HIS A 65 -18.13 -2.80 19.03
CA HIS A 65 -19.00 -2.35 17.94
C HIS A 65 -18.28 -1.46 16.92
N GLN A 66 -17.14 -0.87 17.29
CA GLN A 66 -16.43 0.11 16.48
C GLN A 66 -15.75 -0.53 15.28
N ARG A 67 -15.90 0.09 14.11
CA ARG A 67 -15.33 -0.38 12.85
C ARG A 67 -14.44 0.69 12.24
N LEU A 68 -13.30 0.27 11.71
CA LEU A 68 -12.34 1.12 11.01
C LEU A 68 -12.07 0.53 9.63
N ASN A 69 -11.95 1.38 8.62
CA ASN A 69 -11.78 1.00 7.21
C ASN A 69 -10.38 0.46 6.84
N HIS A 70 -9.48 0.30 7.81
CA HIS A 70 -8.11 -0.14 7.59
C HIS A 70 -7.71 -1.27 8.56
N PHE A 71 -6.95 -2.23 8.04
CA PHE A 71 -6.28 -3.23 8.85
C PHE A 71 -4.93 -2.72 9.34
N LYS A 72 -4.55 -3.18 10.55
CA LYS A 72 -3.19 -3.06 11.05
C LYS A 72 -2.21 -3.70 10.05
N ASN A 73 -1.08 -3.05 9.83
CA ASN A 73 -0.04 -3.52 8.91
C ASN A 73 -0.48 -3.73 7.45
N HIS A 74 -1.56 -3.06 6.99
CA HIS A 74 -2.00 -3.15 5.59
C HIS A 74 -0.87 -2.88 4.56
N TYR A 75 0.14 -2.10 4.97
CA TYR A 75 1.31 -1.76 4.17
C TYR A 75 2.17 -2.97 3.77
N GLU A 76 2.07 -4.11 4.46
CA GLU A 76 2.77 -5.36 4.11
C GLU A 76 2.36 -5.91 2.73
N LEU A 77 1.14 -5.57 2.29
CA LEU A 77 0.61 -5.97 0.98
C LEU A 77 0.52 -4.81 0.00
N THR A 78 0.39 -3.57 0.47
CA THR A 78 0.19 -2.40 -0.41
C THR A 78 1.46 -1.64 -0.76
N ARG A 79 2.55 -1.77 0.02
CA ARG A 79 3.86 -1.24 -0.36
C ARG A 79 4.63 -2.24 -1.22
N LYS A 80 5.20 -1.76 -2.33
CA LYS A 80 5.84 -2.63 -3.34
C LYS A 80 7.03 -3.42 -2.80
N ASP A 81 7.84 -2.81 -1.93
CA ASP A 81 9.01 -3.43 -1.31
C ASP A 81 8.63 -4.54 -0.31
N LEU A 82 7.60 -4.30 0.50
CA LEU A 82 7.12 -5.29 1.46
C LEU A 82 6.34 -6.42 0.77
N LEU A 83 5.54 -6.09 -0.25
CA LEU A 83 4.85 -7.08 -1.06
C LEU A 83 5.84 -8.07 -1.69
N VAL A 84 6.88 -7.59 -2.38
CA VAL A 84 7.87 -8.50 -2.99
C VAL A 84 8.64 -9.30 -1.94
N LYS A 85 8.98 -8.70 -0.79
CA LYS A 85 9.63 -9.39 0.32
C LYS A 85 8.76 -10.54 0.86
N ASN A 86 7.46 -10.29 1.04
CA ASN A 86 6.51 -11.28 1.51
C ASN A 86 6.27 -12.40 0.48
N LEU A 87 6.17 -12.07 -0.81
CA LEU A 87 6.07 -13.06 -1.89
C LEU A 87 7.32 -13.95 -1.98
N LYS A 88 8.52 -13.38 -1.88
CA LYS A 88 9.78 -14.13 -1.82
C LYS A 88 9.82 -15.05 -0.59
N ARG A 89 9.37 -14.57 0.58
CA ARG A 89 9.27 -15.38 1.81
C ARG A 89 8.31 -16.57 1.64
N MET A 90 7.13 -16.32 1.06
CA MET A 90 6.15 -17.36 0.75
C MET A 90 6.73 -18.42 -0.20
N LYS A 91 7.38 -18.02 -1.29
CA LYS A 91 8.03 -18.94 -2.24
C LYS A 91 9.09 -19.83 -1.56
N LYS A 92 9.89 -19.25 -0.67
CA LYS A 92 10.90 -19.98 0.11
C LYS A 92 10.28 -20.98 1.09
N GLN A 93 9.14 -20.65 1.69
CA GLN A 93 8.41 -21.54 2.59
C GLN A 93 7.76 -22.69 1.82
N GLN A 94 7.16 -22.42 0.65
CA GLN A 94 6.62 -23.45 -0.23
C GLN A 94 7.69 -24.43 -0.70
N ALA A 95 8.86 -23.94 -1.12
CA ALA A 95 9.97 -24.80 -1.54
C ALA A 95 10.52 -25.71 -0.42
N LYS A 96 10.22 -25.41 0.85
CA LYS A 96 10.58 -26.24 2.00
C LYS A 96 9.44 -27.16 2.45
N SER A 97 8.23 -26.93 1.97
CA SER A 97 7.06 -27.73 2.33
C SER A 97 7.03 -28.98 1.46
N GLU A 98 6.72 -30.12 2.07
CA GLU A 98 6.51 -31.39 1.36
C GLU A 98 5.17 -31.43 0.61
N LEU A 99 4.30 -30.44 0.84
CA LEU A 99 3.06 -30.28 0.10
C LEU A 99 3.37 -29.87 -1.35
N SER A 100 2.83 -30.63 -2.29
CA SER A 100 2.97 -30.46 -3.75
C SER A 100 2.23 -29.23 -4.30
N VAL A 101 2.26 -28.11 -3.58
CA VAL A 101 1.70 -26.85 -4.06
C VAL A 101 2.66 -26.28 -5.11
N PRO A 102 2.21 -26.09 -6.37
CA PRO A 102 3.06 -25.51 -7.38
C PRO A 102 3.54 -24.12 -6.93
N PRO A 103 4.82 -23.79 -7.18
CA PRO A 103 5.38 -22.51 -6.77
C PRO A 103 4.57 -21.38 -7.39
N ALA A 104 4.27 -20.37 -6.60
CA ALA A 104 3.52 -19.23 -7.07
C ALA A 104 4.32 -18.47 -8.17
N ASP A 105 3.70 -18.33 -9.35
CA ASP A 105 4.30 -17.74 -10.57
C ASP A 105 3.49 -16.56 -11.13
N PHE A 106 2.75 -15.86 -10.25
CA PHE A 106 1.85 -14.78 -10.65
C PHE A 106 2.49 -13.38 -10.56
N TRP A 107 3.78 -13.27 -10.24
CA TRP A 107 4.48 -11.98 -10.14
C TRP A 107 5.80 -11.96 -10.91
N SER A 108 6.14 -10.79 -11.44
CA SER A 108 7.39 -10.59 -12.18
C SER A 108 8.62 -10.55 -11.28
N LEU A 109 9.76 -11.05 -11.78
CA LEU A 109 11.06 -10.92 -11.12
C LEU A 109 11.30 -9.47 -10.69
N THR A 110 11.51 -9.26 -9.39
CA THR A 110 11.55 -7.93 -8.78
C THR A 110 12.67 -7.85 -7.73
N PHE A 111 13.34 -6.70 -7.70
CA PHE A 111 14.42 -6.39 -6.77
C PHE A 111 14.14 -5.09 -6.01
N VAL A 112 14.48 -5.08 -4.72
CA VAL A 112 14.40 -3.90 -3.84
C VAL A 112 15.77 -3.25 -3.78
N LEU A 113 15.94 -2.11 -4.44
CA LEU A 113 17.17 -1.34 -4.42
C LEU A 113 17.21 -0.38 -3.22
N PRO A 114 18.40 -0.07 -2.67
CA PRO A 114 19.74 -0.56 -3.08
C PRO A 114 20.08 -1.95 -2.52
N MET A 115 19.29 -2.47 -1.58
CA MET A 115 19.59 -3.68 -0.81
C MET A 115 19.90 -4.91 -1.68
N GLU A 116 19.17 -5.08 -2.78
CA GLU A 116 19.30 -6.20 -3.71
C GLU A 116 20.03 -5.82 -5.01
N TYR A 117 20.79 -4.71 -5.03
CA TYR A 117 21.46 -4.22 -6.26
C TYR A 117 22.41 -5.25 -6.85
N GLY A 118 23.15 -5.99 -6.01
CA GLY A 118 24.07 -7.05 -6.47
C GLY A 118 23.33 -8.16 -7.22
N MET A 119 22.25 -8.68 -6.62
CA MET A 119 21.40 -9.72 -7.24
C MET A 119 20.74 -9.22 -8.53
N PHE A 120 20.25 -7.98 -8.52
CA PHE A 120 19.72 -7.34 -9.72
C PHE A 120 20.77 -7.26 -10.82
N LEU A 121 22.01 -6.87 -10.50
CA LEU A 121 23.09 -6.73 -11.48
C LEU A 121 23.45 -8.06 -12.14
N GLU A 122 23.40 -9.17 -11.39
CA GLU A 122 23.60 -10.51 -11.93
C GLU A 122 22.50 -10.89 -12.93
N GLU A 123 21.23 -10.70 -12.58
CA GLU A 123 20.11 -10.98 -13.46
C GLU A 123 20.07 -10.05 -14.68
N PHE A 124 20.36 -8.77 -14.50
CA PHE A 124 20.45 -7.81 -15.61
C PHE A 124 21.46 -8.25 -16.67
N LYS A 125 22.61 -8.81 -16.27
CA LYS A 125 23.63 -9.32 -17.20
C LYS A 125 23.20 -10.59 -17.95
N ARG A 126 22.26 -11.37 -17.40
CA ARG A 126 21.72 -12.58 -18.05
C ARG A 126 20.78 -12.24 -19.21
N PHE A 127 20.19 -11.04 -19.20
CA PHE A 127 19.23 -10.58 -20.19
C PHE A 127 19.68 -9.27 -20.85
N PRO A 128 20.76 -9.29 -21.67
CA PRO A 128 21.25 -8.08 -22.34
C PRO A 128 20.19 -7.51 -23.28
N GLY A 129 19.94 -6.20 -23.17
CA GLY A 129 18.94 -5.49 -23.99
C GLY A 129 17.49 -5.69 -23.53
N ALA A 130 17.23 -6.41 -22.43
CA ALA A 130 15.89 -6.49 -21.87
C ALA A 130 15.43 -5.15 -21.30
N MET A 131 14.14 -4.87 -21.44
CA MET A 131 13.49 -3.70 -20.87
C MET A 131 13.10 -3.95 -19.42
N TRP A 132 13.56 -3.07 -18.53
CA TRP A 132 13.25 -3.12 -17.10
C TRP A 132 12.37 -1.93 -16.70
N ILE A 133 11.61 -2.10 -15.63
CA ILE A 133 10.74 -1.06 -15.08
C ILE A 133 11.18 -0.68 -13.67
N MET A 134 11.50 0.59 -13.45
CA MET A 134 11.76 1.14 -12.13
C MET A 134 10.46 1.68 -11.53
N LYS A 135 10.19 1.37 -10.27
CA LYS A 135 9.01 1.87 -9.55
C LYS A 135 9.40 2.38 -8.16
N PRO A 136 8.96 3.58 -7.76
CA PRO A 136 9.12 4.05 -6.38
C PRO A 136 8.24 3.24 -5.41
N ILE A 137 8.79 2.98 -4.22
CA ILE A 137 8.19 2.14 -3.18
C ILE A 137 6.80 2.63 -2.77
N GLY A 138 6.71 3.90 -2.34
CA GLY A 138 5.53 4.47 -1.71
C GLY A 138 4.71 5.43 -2.58
N LYS A 139 4.98 5.52 -3.89
CA LYS A 139 4.17 6.37 -4.80
C LYS A 139 3.15 5.55 -5.59
N ALA A 140 2.09 6.24 -6.01
CA ALA A 140 0.99 5.72 -6.81
C ALA A 140 0.80 6.55 -8.10
N GLN A 141 -0.21 6.18 -8.90
CA GLN A 141 -0.60 6.91 -10.13
C GLN A 141 0.50 6.99 -11.20
N GLY A 142 1.40 6.01 -11.27
CA GLY A 142 2.49 5.99 -12.24
C GLY A 142 3.61 7.02 -12.01
N LYS A 143 3.50 7.88 -10.99
CA LYS A 143 4.48 8.94 -10.72
C LYS A 143 5.85 8.35 -10.35
N GLY A 144 6.87 8.73 -11.10
CA GLY A 144 8.25 8.28 -10.92
C GLY A 144 8.53 6.88 -11.48
N ILE A 145 7.59 6.26 -12.19
CA ILE A 145 7.85 5.03 -12.96
C ILE A 145 8.58 5.40 -14.24
N PHE A 146 9.60 4.61 -14.60
CA PHE A 146 10.27 4.72 -15.89
C PHE A 146 10.80 3.37 -16.34
N LEU A 147 11.01 3.25 -17.65
CA LEU A 147 11.61 2.07 -18.29
C LEU A 147 13.10 2.34 -18.53
N PHE A 148 13.91 1.31 -18.42
CA PHE A 148 15.35 1.42 -18.68
C PHE A 148 15.91 0.11 -19.26
N GLU A 149 16.98 0.26 -20.05
CA GLU A 149 17.70 -0.84 -20.70
C GLU A 149 19.21 -0.77 -20.42
N LYS A 150 19.68 0.33 -19.80
CA LYS A 150 21.09 0.57 -19.48
C LYS A 150 21.26 0.86 -18.00
N LEU A 151 22.28 0.27 -17.37
CA LEU A 151 22.60 0.49 -15.95
C LEU A 151 22.89 1.94 -15.60
N SER A 152 23.42 2.72 -16.54
CA SER A 152 23.69 4.15 -16.34
C SER A 152 22.43 4.97 -16.04
N GLN A 153 21.24 4.49 -16.46
CA GLN A 153 19.97 5.17 -16.19
C GLN A 153 19.52 5.02 -14.72
N ILE A 154 20.13 4.12 -13.96
CA ILE A 154 19.77 3.84 -12.56
C ILE A 154 20.97 3.94 -11.60
N SER A 155 22.03 4.67 -12.00
CA SER A 155 23.27 4.79 -11.22
C SER A 155 23.05 5.32 -9.80
N ASP A 156 22.08 6.21 -9.63
CA ASP A 156 21.81 6.90 -8.37
C ASP A 156 21.23 5.96 -7.30
N TRP A 157 20.56 4.88 -7.75
CA TRP A 157 19.95 3.87 -6.89
C TRP A 157 20.94 2.79 -6.41
N LYS A 158 22.23 2.95 -6.73
CA LYS A 158 23.30 2.07 -6.26
C LYS A 158 23.65 2.28 -4.78
N LYS A 159 23.45 3.50 -4.25
CA LYS A 159 24.05 3.92 -2.96
C LYS A 159 23.05 4.31 -1.87
N ASP A 160 21.82 4.71 -2.22
CA ASP A 160 20.96 5.41 -1.26
C ASP A 160 20.03 4.46 -0.49
N HIS A 161 20.33 4.24 0.80
CA HIS A 161 19.55 3.39 1.71
C HIS A 161 18.37 4.13 2.35
N THR A 162 18.18 5.42 2.06
CA THR A 162 17.19 6.25 2.74
C THR A 162 15.96 6.48 1.88
N TRP A 163 14.84 5.86 2.25
CA TRP A 163 13.53 6.34 1.84
C TRP A 163 13.33 7.73 2.43
N LYS A 164 13.23 8.75 1.58
CA LYS A 164 12.89 10.12 1.99
C LYS A 164 11.38 10.33 1.79
N PRO A 165 10.58 10.58 2.84
CA PRO A 165 9.24 11.10 2.67
C PRO A 165 9.34 12.45 1.97
N ASP A 166 8.67 12.58 0.83
CA ASP A 166 8.51 13.80 0.03
C ASP A 166 9.75 14.69 -0.11
N GLY A 167 10.78 14.18 -0.79
CA GLY A 167 11.78 15.00 -1.45
C GLY A 167 11.45 15.19 -2.93
N LEU A 168 11.46 16.43 -3.41
CA LEU A 168 11.53 16.80 -4.82
C LEU A 168 12.64 16.01 -5.52
N GLN A 169 12.32 14.85 -6.10
CA GLN A 169 13.17 14.25 -7.13
C GLN A 169 12.98 15.09 -8.38
N VAL A 170 13.88 16.06 -8.48
CA VAL A 170 14.08 17.03 -9.54
C VAL A 170 13.70 16.44 -10.89
N ARG A 171 12.74 17.09 -11.54
CA ARG A 171 12.56 17.05 -12.99
C ARG A 171 13.92 17.30 -13.65
N ARG A 172 14.63 16.24 -14.04
CA ARG A 172 15.49 16.33 -15.24
C ARG A 172 14.62 15.89 -16.40
N SER A 173 13.92 16.90 -16.88
CA SER A 173 13.30 17.00 -18.18
C SER A 173 14.11 16.19 -19.21
N PHE A 174 13.51 15.15 -19.78
CA PHE A 174 13.84 14.75 -21.12
C PHE A 174 13.26 15.83 -22.03
N VAL A 175 14.06 16.86 -22.30
CA VAL A 175 13.88 17.70 -23.48
C VAL A 175 15.01 17.29 -24.41
N ASN A 176 14.63 16.79 -25.59
CA ASN A 176 15.53 16.71 -26.74
C ASN A 176 15.97 18.11 -27.15
#